data_AF-A0A2G9THH6-F1
#
_entry.id   AF-A0A2G9THH6-F1
#
_cell.length_a   1.000
_cell.length_b   1.000
_cell.length_c   1.000
_cell.angle_alpha   90.00
_cell.angle_beta   90.00
_cell.angle_gamma   90.00
#
_symmetry.space_group_name_H-M   'P 1'
#
loop_
_entity.id
_entity.type
_entity.pdbx_description
1 polymer ?
#
loop_
_entity_poly.entity_id
_entity_poly.type
_entity_poly.pdbx_seq_one_letter_code
_entity_poly.pdbx_strand_id
1 'polypeptide(L)'
;MRIIILSLIVAACVSADLFDLKKSLVVGSLKGLIKNEVNKKIKKTMDRIKEVFNSNMMDFRKKLSGYKEKILQKLHLTKEQRKELVERLKMFKRKTIDKVLSTGDTIGEINVISKIAGALFQGDMVLSKEQQEQITADILGTRSKRQTMYERAYPGRRWFKGVNYFFDDSASAQVQSVFKKAAQQWMSDTCINFIPSKFAQDSIRVFAEDGCWSFVGRLGGVQNLSLGTGCESVWSQ
;
A
#
# COMPACT_ATOMS: atom_id res chain seq x y z
N MET A 1 12.23 4.02 22.89
CA MET A 1 13.41 3.51 22.13
C MET A 1 13.11 2.30 21.25
N ARG A 2 12.48 1.22 21.75
CA ARG A 2 12.08 0.06 20.91
C ARG A 2 11.15 0.40 19.74
N ILE A 3 10.25 1.36 19.93
CA ILE A 3 9.22 1.74 18.94
C ILE A 3 9.83 2.37 17.68
N ILE A 4 10.90 3.16 17.79
CA ILE A 4 11.53 3.84 16.64
C ILE A 4 12.27 2.82 15.75
N ILE A 5 12.96 1.87 16.36
CA ILE A 5 13.65 0.79 15.65
C ILE A 5 12.62 -0.15 15.00
N LEU A 6 11.53 -0.49 15.70
CA LEU A 6 10.42 -1.26 15.14
C LEU A 6 9.74 -0.53 13.97
N SER A 7 9.48 0.77 14.09
CA SER A 7 8.86 1.55 13.00
C SER A 7 9.79 1.75 11.80
N LEU A 8 11.11 1.84 12.00
CA LEU A 8 12.09 1.83 10.91
C LEU A 8 12.23 0.48 10.22
N ILE A 9 12.17 -0.62 10.98
CA ILE A 9 12.16 -1.97 10.43
C ILE A 9 10.88 -2.19 9.60
N VAL A 10 9.71 -1.80 10.13
CA VAL A 10 8.44 -1.86 9.38
C VAL A 10 8.51 -0.99 8.11
N ALA A 11 9.05 0.23 8.19
CA ALA A 11 9.21 1.09 7.02
C ALA A 11 10.14 0.49 5.95
N ALA A 12 11.26 -0.14 6.37
CA ALA A 12 12.20 -0.81 5.46
C ALA A 12 11.67 -2.14 4.89
N CYS A 13 10.76 -2.81 5.59
CA CYS A 13 10.07 -4.02 5.11
C CYS A 13 8.94 -3.71 4.13
N VAL A 14 8.29 -2.55 4.27
CA VAL A 14 7.07 -2.18 3.51
C VAL A 14 7.39 -1.34 2.25
N SER A 15 8.56 -0.70 2.20
CA SER A 15 8.95 0.13 1.05
C SER A 15 10.26 -0.36 0.43
N ALA A 16 10.14 -1.20 -0.60
CA ALA A 16 11.28 -1.64 -1.41
C ALA A 16 12.06 -0.46 -2.04
N ASP A 17 11.45 0.72 -2.15
CA ASP A 17 12.03 1.91 -2.79
C ASP A 17 12.58 2.97 -1.82
N LEU A 18 12.27 2.94 -0.52
CA LEU A 18 12.65 4.08 0.36
C LEU A 18 14.09 3.98 0.88
N PHE A 19 14.66 2.77 0.92
CA PHE A 19 16.04 2.51 1.33
C PHE A 19 16.72 1.54 0.37
N ASP A 20 16.93 2.00 -0.87
CA ASP A 20 17.76 1.32 -1.86
C ASP A 20 19.26 1.49 -1.52
N LEU A 21 19.66 1.02 -0.32
CA LEU A 21 21.05 1.04 0.17
C LEU A 21 21.92 -0.02 -0.54
N LYS A 22 21.31 -0.91 -1.33
CA LYS A 22 21.96 -2.05 -1.99
C LYS A 22 22.37 -1.78 -3.44
N LYS A 23 21.92 -0.68 -4.03
CA LYS A 23 22.21 -0.32 -5.43
C LYS A 23 23.69 -0.02 -5.71
N SER A 24 24.52 0.08 -4.68
CA SER A 24 25.97 0.32 -4.82
C SER A 24 26.77 -0.95 -5.21
N LEU A 25 26.24 -2.17 -5.04
CA LEU A 25 27.13 -3.35 -5.01
C LEU A 25 26.81 -4.52 -5.94
N VAL A 26 25.77 -4.50 -6.78
CA VAL A 26 25.52 -5.66 -7.66
C VAL A 26 25.00 -5.28 -9.05
N VAL A 27 25.64 -5.89 -10.05
CA VAL A 27 25.18 -6.19 -11.42
C VAL A 27 25.68 -5.25 -12.54
N GLY A 28 26.93 -5.49 -12.95
CA GLY A 28 27.54 -5.00 -14.18
C GLY A 28 27.35 -5.87 -15.43
N SER A 29 26.80 -7.09 -15.35
CA SER A 29 26.88 -8.05 -16.48
C SER A 29 25.56 -8.64 -16.99
N LEU A 30 24.42 -8.48 -16.30
CA LEU A 30 23.14 -9.11 -16.69
C LEU A 30 22.16 -8.16 -17.43
N LYS A 31 22.65 -7.07 -18.02
CA LYS A 31 21.82 -5.93 -18.48
C LYS A 31 21.17 -6.08 -19.86
N GLY A 32 21.60 -7.02 -20.70
CA GLY A 32 21.23 -7.06 -22.13
C GLY A 32 19.92 -7.79 -22.45
N LEU A 33 19.76 -9.03 -21.94
CA LEU A 33 18.67 -9.92 -22.38
C LEU A 33 17.38 -9.80 -21.57
N ILE A 34 17.46 -9.37 -20.30
CA ILE A 34 16.29 -9.22 -19.41
C ILE A 34 15.51 -7.92 -19.72
N LYS A 35 16.14 -6.96 -20.40
CA LYS A 35 15.69 -5.56 -20.42
C LYS A 35 14.43 -5.30 -21.23
N ASN A 36 14.22 -6.00 -22.36
CA ASN A 36 13.21 -5.58 -23.34
C ASN A 36 11.79 -6.07 -23.01
N GLU A 37 11.64 -7.33 -22.63
CA GLU A 37 10.33 -7.91 -22.30
C GLU A 37 9.87 -7.51 -20.89
N VAL A 38 10.80 -7.43 -19.93
CA VAL A 38 10.54 -6.93 -18.58
C VAL A 38 10.18 -5.44 -18.60
N ASN A 39 10.85 -4.60 -19.41
CA ASN A 39 10.46 -3.19 -19.55
C ASN A 39 9.08 -3.02 -20.18
N LYS A 40 8.73 -3.84 -21.19
CA LYS A 40 7.41 -3.74 -21.84
C LYS A 40 6.28 -4.11 -20.87
N LYS A 41 6.47 -5.17 -20.07
CA LYS A 41 5.51 -5.58 -19.02
C LYS A 41 5.42 -4.54 -17.91
N ILE A 42 6.56 -4.01 -17.42
CA ILE A 42 6.58 -2.92 -16.42
C ILE A 42 5.88 -1.68 -16.94
N LYS A 43 6.14 -1.26 -18.19
CA LYS A 43 5.51 -0.08 -18.79
C LYS A 43 3.99 -0.25 -18.87
N LYS A 44 3.51 -1.41 -19.33
CA LYS A 44 2.08 -1.72 -19.41
C LYS A 44 1.42 -1.71 -18.02
N THR A 45 2.06 -2.30 -17.02
CA THR A 45 1.59 -2.25 -15.63
C THR A 45 1.56 -0.82 -15.11
N MET A 46 2.60 -0.02 -15.35
CA MET A 46 2.66 1.40 -14.94
C MET A 46 1.61 2.26 -15.64
N ASP A 47 1.29 1.99 -16.90
CA ASP A 47 0.27 2.75 -17.64
C ASP A 47 -1.14 2.42 -17.13
N ARG A 48 -1.43 1.14 -16.82
CA ARG A 48 -2.68 0.74 -16.11
C ARG A 48 -2.77 1.34 -14.71
N ILE A 49 -1.68 1.31 -13.97
CA ILE A 49 -1.56 1.93 -12.64
C ILE A 49 -1.83 3.43 -12.71
N LYS A 50 -1.38 4.15 -13.76
CA LYS A 50 -1.70 5.58 -13.93
C LYS A 50 -3.17 5.83 -14.24
N GLU A 51 -3.81 4.90 -14.94
CA GLU A 51 -5.25 4.96 -15.23
C GLU A 51 -6.07 4.75 -13.95
N VAL A 52 -5.64 3.83 -13.09
CA VAL A 52 -6.31 3.49 -11.82
C VAL A 52 -5.97 4.48 -10.69
N PHE A 53 -4.70 4.83 -10.57
CA PHE A 53 -4.18 5.82 -9.63
C PHE A 53 -3.78 7.05 -10.42
N ASN A 54 -4.63 8.07 -10.35
CA ASN A 54 -4.37 9.39 -10.94
C ASN A 54 -2.91 9.84 -10.67
N SER A 55 -2.28 10.56 -11.62
CA SER A 55 -0.85 10.91 -11.65
C SER A 55 -0.27 11.46 -10.34
N ASN A 56 -1.13 12.03 -9.51
CA ASN A 56 -0.90 12.55 -8.18
C ASN A 56 0.02 11.69 -7.30
N MET A 57 -0.10 10.35 -7.32
CA MET A 57 0.70 9.49 -6.42
C MET A 57 2.19 9.41 -6.82
N MET A 58 2.50 9.41 -8.11
CA MET A 58 3.88 9.45 -8.60
C MET A 58 4.51 10.81 -8.30
N ASP A 59 3.75 11.89 -8.46
CA ASP A 59 4.17 13.24 -8.09
C ASP A 59 4.40 13.37 -6.59
N PHE A 60 3.54 12.76 -5.77
CA PHE A 60 3.73 12.70 -4.32
C PHE A 60 5.00 11.96 -3.94
N ARG A 61 5.30 10.82 -4.56
CA ARG A 61 6.59 10.13 -4.35
C ARG A 61 7.77 11.00 -4.73
N LYS A 62 7.70 11.70 -5.87
CA LYS A 62 8.74 12.65 -6.29
C LYS A 62 8.92 13.76 -5.26
N LYS A 63 7.83 14.33 -4.74
CA LYS A 63 7.89 15.31 -3.63
C LYS A 63 8.53 14.72 -2.38
N LEU A 64 8.11 13.53 -1.94
CA LEU A 64 8.70 12.82 -0.80
C LEU A 64 10.19 12.59 -0.96
N SER A 65 10.66 12.27 -2.18
CA SER A 65 12.09 12.10 -2.46
C SER A 65 12.90 13.37 -2.22
N GLY A 66 12.32 14.56 -2.48
CA GLY A 66 12.93 15.85 -2.16
C GLY A 66 13.02 16.15 -0.65
N TYR A 67 12.30 15.42 0.19
CA TYR A 67 12.39 15.52 1.65
C TYR A 67 13.32 14.46 2.26
N LYS A 68 13.98 13.64 1.45
CA LYS A 68 14.83 12.54 1.92
C LYS A 68 15.89 12.98 2.92
N GLU A 69 16.61 14.07 2.65
CA GLU A 69 17.63 14.57 3.59
C GLU A 69 17.04 15.07 4.90
N LYS A 70 15.90 15.79 4.86
CA LYS A 70 15.20 16.26 6.06
C LYS A 70 14.66 15.10 6.91
N ILE A 71 14.17 14.04 6.26
CA ILE A 71 13.75 12.81 6.93
C ILE A 71 14.95 12.13 7.60
N LEU A 72 16.08 12.01 6.89
CA LEU A 72 17.31 11.43 7.44
C LEU A 72 17.87 12.24 8.63
N GLN A 73 17.80 13.58 8.57
CA GLN A 73 18.21 14.45 9.66
C GLN A 73 17.30 14.29 10.90
N LYS A 74 15.98 14.15 10.72
CA LYS A 74 15.04 13.83 11.81
C LYS A 74 15.24 12.42 12.36
N LEU A 75 15.66 11.48 11.53
CA LEU A 75 16.02 10.10 11.89
C LEU A 75 17.48 10.00 12.37
N HIS A 76 17.92 10.95 13.19
CA HIS A 76 19.30 11.00 13.64
C HIS A 76 19.66 9.75 14.45
N LEU A 77 20.42 8.84 13.82
CA LEU A 77 20.93 7.62 14.44
C LEU A 77 22.37 7.86 14.91
N THR A 78 22.68 7.47 16.13
CA THR A 78 24.06 7.39 16.63
C THR A 78 24.88 6.42 15.77
N LYS A 79 26.23 6.54 15.82
CA LYS A 79 27.13 5.63 15.07
C LYS A 79 26.90 4.17 15.48
N GLU A 80 26.62 3.95 16.75
CA GLU A 80 26.36 2.66 17.37
C GLU A 80 25.04 2.07 16.87
N GLN A 81 23.95 2.86 16.89
CA GLN A 81 22.64 2.43 16.37
C GLN A 81 22.67 2.13 14.87
N ARG A 82 23.47 2.88 14.09
CA ARG A 82 23.63 2.63 12.66
C ARG A 82 24.35 1.30 12.41
N LYS A 83 25.40 1.00 13.17
CA LYS A 83 26.10 -0.30 13.11
C LYS A 83 25.16 -1.45 13.48
N GLU A 84 24.39 -1.29 14.56
CA GLU A 84 23.41 -2.29 14.98
C GLU A 84 22.32 -2.55 13.93
N LEU A 85 21.79 -1.49 13.31
CA LEU A 85 20.79 -1.60 12.25
C LEU A 85 21.34 -2.36 11.03
N VAL A 86 22.57 -2.07 10.61
CA VAL A 86 23.22 -2.75 9.49
C VAL A 86 23.42 -4.24 9.78
N GLU A 87 23.84 -4.61 11.00
CA GLU A 87 23.96 -6.03 11.38
C GLU A 87 22.62 -6.74 11.39
N ARG A 88 21.57 -6.11 11.94
CA ARG A 88 20.20 -6.66 11.89
C ARG A 88 19.72 -6.84 10.45
N LEU A 89 20.00 -5.88 9.56
CA LEU A 89 19.64 -5.95 8.14
C LEU A 89 20.34 -7.09 7.40
N LYS A 90 21.55 -7.50 7.81
CA LYS A 90 22.22 -8.68 7.24
C LYS A 90 21.50 -10.00 7.57
N MET A 91 20.84 -10.07 8.73
CA MET A 91 20.06 -11.26 9.13
C MET A 91 18.76 -11.40 8.32
N PHE A 92 18.24 -10.31 7.75
CA PHE A 92 17.10 -10.34 6.85
C PHE A 92 17.53 -10.87 5.46
N LYS A 93 17.55 -12.19 5.29
CA LYS A 93 17.56 -12.81 3.96
C LYS A 93 16.21 -12.56 3.31
N ARG A 94 16.12 -11.59 2.38
CA ARG A 94 14.95 -11.49 1.50
C ARG A 94 14.90 -12.74 0.64
N LYS A 95 13.90 -13.59 0.85
CA LYS A 95 13.53 -14.63 -0.10
C LYS A 95 13.14 -13.91 -1.39
N THR A 96 13.85 -14.16 -2.48
CA THR A 96 13.43 -13.68 -3.80
C THR A 96 12.25 -14.53 -4.23
N ILE A 97 11.04 -14.10 -3.87
CA ILE A 97 9.80 -14.70 -4.36
C ILE A 97 9.51 -14.00 -5.70
N ASP A 98 9.53 -14.77 -6.78
CA ASP A 98 9.38 -14.30 -8.16
C ASP A 98 7.94 -14.46 -8.70
N LYS A 99 7.06 -15.12 -7.93
CA LYS A 99 5.65 -15.38 -8.26
C LYS A 99 4.77 -15.28 -7.03
N VAL A 100 3.59 -14.68 -7.19
CA VAL A 100 2.56 -14.67 -6.14
C VAL A 100 2.11 -16.10 -5.91
N LEU A 101 2.27 -16.60 -4.68
CA LEU A 101 1.71 -17.87 -4.25
C LEU A 101 0.21 -17.68 -3.99
N SER A 102 -0.57 -18.70 -4.31
CA SER A 102 -2.02 -18.69 -4.07
C SER A 102 -2.39 -18.61 -2.58
N THR A 103 -1.45 -18.92 -1.68
CA THR A 103 -1.61 -18.83 -0.22
C THR A 103 -0.27 -18.55 0.46
N GLY A 104 -0.26 -17.75 1.53
CA GLY A 104 0.88 -17.56 2.43
C GLY A 104 1.74 -16.31 2.19
N ASP A 105 1.59 -15.63 1.05
CA ASP A 105 2.26 -14.34 0.82
C ASP A 105 1.53 -13.20 1.56
N THR A 106 2.30 -12.27 2.12
CA THR A 106 1.75 -11.05 2.71
C THR A 106 1.28 -10.07 1.63
N ILE A 107 0.35 -9.17 1.97
CA ILE A 107 -0.10 -8.09 1.05
C ILE A 107 1.08 -7.32 0.47
N GLY A 108 2.08 -7.00 1.30
CA GLY A 108 3.28 -6.30 0.86
C GLY A 108 4.07 -7.09 -0.19
N GLU A 109 4.24 -8.39 0.01
CA GLU A 109 4.91 -9.27 -0.96
C GLU A 109 4.12 -9.36 -2.26
N ILE A 110 2.80 -9.58 -2.18
CA ILE A 110 1.90 -9.62 -3.35
C ILE A 110 2.03 -8.33 -4.17
N ASN A 111 2.00 -7.17 -3.53
CA ASN A 111 2.07 -5.88 -4.22
C ASN A 111 3.46 -5.57 -4.79
N VAL A 112 4.53 -6.05 -4.14
CA VAL A 112 5.90 -5.97 -4.68
C VAL A 112 6.05 -6.87 -5.91
N ILE A 113 5.58 -8.12 -5.84
CA ILE A 113 5.64 -9.07 -6.95
C ILE A 113 4.77 -8.60 -8.13
N SER A 114 3.59 -8.04 -7.83
CA SER A 114 2.70 -7.41 -8.81
C SER A 114 3.24 -6.09 -9.37
N LYS A 115 4.39 -5.61 -8.86
CA LYS A 115 5.08 -4.39 -9.28
C LYS A 115 4.26 -3.11 -9.12
N ILE A 116 3.32 -3.11 -8.18
CA ILE A 116 2.44 -1.98 -7.89
C ILE A 116 2.79 -1.30 -6.57
N ALA A 117 3.58 -1.93 -5.69
CA ALA A 117 3.95 -1.37 -4.39
C ALA A 117 4.58 0.03 -4.51
N GLY A 118 5.36 0.26 -5.57
CA GLY A 118 5.95 1.55 -5.95
C GLY A 118 4.94 2.63 -6.37
N ALA A 119 3.66 2.30 -6.46
CA ALA A 119 2.55 3.24 -6.70
C ALA A 119 1.59 3.33 -5.50
N LEU A 120 1.84 2.60 -4.40
CA LEU A 120 0.99 2.60 -3.21
C LEU A 120 1.72 3.18 -2.00
N PHE A 121 1.01 3.88 -1.13
CA PHE A 121 1.53 4.31 0.17
C PHE A 121 1.50 3.12 1.14
N GLN A 122 2.59 2.92 1.89
CA GLN A 122 2.80 1.73 2.73
C GLN A 122 2.52 0.40 2.00
N GLY A 123 2.68 0.38 0.68
CA GLY A 123 2.58 -0.83 -0.11
C GLY A 123 1.16 -1.26 -0.48
N ASP A 124 0.11 -0.77 0.15
CA ASP A 124 -1.29 -1.23 -0.05
C ASP A 124 -2.35 -0.11 -0.02
N MET A 125 -1.98 1.14 0.27
CA MET A 125 -2.92 2.26 0.35
C MET A 125 -2.83 3.21 -0.83
N VAL A 126 -3.99 3.61 -1.34
CA VAL A 126 -4.13 4.71 -2.28
C VAL A 126 -4.58 5.96 -1.52
N LEU A 127 -3.78 7.02 -1.60
CA LEU A 127 -4.04 8.28 -0.90
C LEU A 127 -4.74 9.30 -1.80
N SER A 128 -5.71 10.00 -1.23
CA SER A 128 -6.27 11.22 -1.83
C SER A 128 -5.22 12.35 -1.84
N LYS A 129 -5.45 13.36 -2.68
CA LYS A 129 -4.56 14.54 -2.76
C LYS A 129 -4.44 15.25 -1.40
N GLU A 130 -5.54 15.40 -0.68
CA GLU A 130 -5.56 16.02 0.64
C GLU A 130 -4.75 15.21 1.67
N GLN A 131 -4.85 13.87 1.63
CA GLN A 131 -4.05 13.00 2.49
C GLN A 131 -2.55 13.14 2.19
N GLN A 132 -2.17 13.22 0.92
CA GLN A 132 -0.79 13.45 0.49
C GLN A 132 -0.25 14.81 0.97
N GLU A 133 -1.05 15.87 0.85
CA GLU A 133 -0.70 17.22 1.32
C GLU A 133 -0.51 17.25 2.84
N GLN A 134 -1.38 16.59 3.58
CA GLN A 134 -1.26 16.52 5.03
C GLN A 134 -0.02 15.74 5.48
N ILE A 135 0.28 14.59 4.85
CA ILE A 135 1.52 13.86 5.15
C ILE A 135 2.74 14.73 4.86
N THR A 136 2.71 15.51 3.77
CA THR A 136 3.79 16.45 3.44
C THR A 136 3.93 17.52 4.52
N ALA A 137 2.83 18.10 4.98
CA ALA A 137 2.81 19.09 6.05
C ALA A 137 3.34 18.51 7.39
N ASP A 138 2.92 17.31 7.76
CA ASP A 138 3.39 16.61 8.95
C ASP A 138 4.91 16.35 8.90
N ILE A 139 5.44 15.95 7.73
CA ILE A 139 6.90 15.81 7.50
C ILE A 139 7.60 17.15 7.72
N LEU A 140 7.00 18.26 7.31
CA LEU A 140 7.55 19.61 7.47
C LEU A 140 7.42 20.17 8.90
N GLY A 141 6.70 19.49 9.80
CA GLY A 141 6.67 19.81 11.22
C GLY A 141 5.43 20.59 11.69
N THR A 142 4.43 20.79 10.83
CA THR A 142 3.10 21.30 11.24
C THR A 142 2.28 20.16 11.84
N ARG A 143 2.67 19.73 13.05
CA ARG A 143 2.25 18.46 13.68
C ARG A 143 0.72 18.33 13.84
N SER A 144 0.08 17.46 13.06
CA SER A 144 -1.19 16.83 13.47
C SER A 144 -0.89 15.51 14.19
N LYS A 145 -1.32 15.41 15.45
CA LYS A 145 -0.89 14.36 16.39
C LYS A 145 -1.50 12.97 16.17
N ARG A 146 -2.20 12.66 15.09
CA ARG A 146 -2.92 11.37 14.97
C ARG A 146 -2.87 10.77 13.57
N GLN A 147 -2.53 9.48 13.51
CA GLN A 147 -2.58 8.63 12.31
C GLN A 147 -4.00 8.13 11.99
N THR A 148 -4.97 8.40 12.86
CA THR A 148 -6.37 7.98 12.68
C THR A 148 -7.14 9.03 11.92
N MET A 149 -7.96 8.61 10.96
CA MET A 149 -8.94 9.48 10.32
C MET A 149 -10.09 9.79 11.28
N TYR A 150 -9.97 10.85 12.06
CA TYR A 150 -11.04 11.34 12.93
C TYR A 150 -11.79 12.50 12.27
N GLU A 151 -13.10 12.59 12.51
CA GLU A 151 -14.01 13.51 11.80
C GLU A 151 -13.52 14.96 11.74
N ARG A 152 -13.01 15.49 12.85
CA ARG A 152 -12.54 16.88 12.91
C ARG A 152 -11.33 17.16 12.01
N ALA A 153 -10.47 16.17 11.77
CA ALA A 153 -9.37 16.30 10.82
C ALA A 153 -9.79 15.92 9.38
N TYR A 154 -10.81 15.07 9.24
CA TYR A 154 -11.22 14.50 7.95
C TYR A 154 -12.75 14.46 7.85
N PRO A 155 -13.40 15.63 7.76
CA PRO A 155 -14.86 15.71 7.74
C PRO A 155 -15.39 14.97 6.52
N GLY A 156 -16.42 14.16 6.73
CA GLY A 156 -17.04 13.37 5.68
C GLY A 156 -16.22 12.19 5.16
N ARG A 157 -15.02 11.91 5.67
CA ARG A 157 -14.22 10.76 5.21
C ARG A 157 -14.57 9.44 5.90
N ARG A 158 -15.50 9.43 6.86
CA ARG A 158 -16.02 8.21 7.48
C ARG A 158 -17.28 7.72 6.75
N TRP A 159 -17.47 6.41 6.75
CA TRP A 159 -18.73 5.78 6.36
C TRP A 159 -19.71 5.90 7.54
N PHE A 160 -20.81 6.65 7.36
CA PHE A 160 -21.75 7.00 8.44
C PHE A 160 -23.13 6.32 8.31
N LYS A 161 -23.42 5.70 7.16
CA LYS A 161 -24.68 4.99 6.86
C LYS A 161 -24.41 3.55 6.40
N GLY A 162 -23.43 2.91 7.02
CA GLY A 162 -22.87 1.65 6.51
C GLY A 162 -21.98 1.85 5.29
N VAL A 163 -21.42 0.75 4.80
CA VAL A 163 -20.51 0.67 3.67
C VAL A 163 -21.26 -0.04 2.55
N ASN A 164 -21.68 0.71 1.52
CA ASN A 164 -22.27 0.08 0.35
C ASN A 164 -21.17 -0.56 -0.50
N TYR A 165 -21.44 -1.71 -1.10
CA TYR A 165 -20.50 -2.37 -2.00
C TYR A 165 -21.21 -3.09 -3.14
N PHE A 166 -20.48 -3.35 -4.22
CA PHE A 166 -20.90 -4.25 -5.28
C PHE A 166 -19.68 -4.94 -5.89
N PHE A 167 -19.92 -6.08 -6.54
CA PHE A 167 -18.90 -6.82 -7.24
C PHE A 167 -18.87 -6.44 -8.71
N ASP A 168 -17.67 -6.21 -9.21
CA ASP A 168 -17.40 -6.13 -10.63
C ASP A 168 -17.37 -7.52 -11.26
N ASP A 169 -17.55 -7.60 -12.58
CA ASP A 169 -17.52 -8.87 -13.33
C ASP A 169 -16.16 -9.58 -13.22
N SER A 170 -15.08 -8.84 -12.96
CA SER A 170 -13.76 -9.42 -12.69
C SER A 170 -13.64 -10.13 -11.34
N ALA A 171 -14.55 -9.89 -10.38
CA ALA A 171 -14.49 -10.50 -9.07
C ALA A 171 -14.96 -11.96 -9.12
N SER A 172 -14.01 -12.90 -9.07
CA SER A 172 -14.28 -14.34 -9.06
C SER A 172 -15.16 -14.77 -7.89
N ALA A 173 -15.80 -15.94 -7.99
CA ALA A 173 -16.59 -16.49 -6.89
C ALA A 173 -15.79 -16.61 -5.57
N GLN A 174 -14.49 -16.88 -5.67
CA GLN A 174 -13.58 -16.92 -4.52
C GLN A 174 -13.41 -15.54 -3.88
N VAL A 175 -13.12 -14.50 -4.68
CA VAL A 175 -13.02 -13.11 -4.20
C VAL A 175 -14.32 -12.66 -3.53
N GLN A 176 -15.47 -12.95 -4.16
CA GLN A 176 -16.77 -12.63 -3.59
C GLN A 176 -17.03 -13.33 -2.27
N SER A 177 -16.66 -14.61 -2.16
CA SER A 177 -16.78 -15.40 -0.93
C SER A 177 -15.93 -14.83 0.21
N VAL A 178 -14.65 -14.55 -0.08
CA VAL A 178 -13.69 -13.97 0.87
C VAL A 178 -14.14 -12.61 1.36
N PHE A 179 -14.56 -11.72 0.46
CA PHE A 179 -15.07 -10.40 0.83
C PHE A 179 -16.31 -10.52 1.73
N LYS A 180 -17.28 -11.37 1.38
CA LYS A 180 -18.50 -11.57 2.19
C LYS A 180 -18.16 -12.09 3.59
N LYS A 181 -17.26 -13.06 3.71
CA LYS A 181 -16.80 -13.57 5.02
C LYS A 181 -16.14 -12.48 5.86
N ALA A 182 -15.24 -11.68 5.26
CA ALA A 182 -14.61 -10.57 5.96
C ALA A 182 -15.62 -9.49 6.39
N ALA A 183 -16.57 -9.12 5.52
CA ALA A 183 -17.63 -8.18 5.84
C ALA A 183 -18.52 -8.69 6.99
N GLN A 184 -18.87 -9.97 6.99
CA GLN A 184 -19.62 -10.61 8.07
C GLN A 184 -18.87 -10.56 9.41
N GLN A 185 -17.55 -10.80 9.42
CA GLN A 185 -16.74 -10.69 10.62
C GLN A 185 -16.79 -9.26 11.19
N TRP A 186 -16.63 -8.24 10.34
CA TRP A 186 -16.76 -6.84 10.76
C TRP A 186 -18.15 -6.51 11.31
N MET A 187 -19.22 -7.01 10.68
CA MET A 187 -20.59 -6.80 11.16
C MET A 187 -20.88 -7.51 12.49
N SER A 188 -20.20 -8.62 12.77
CA SER A 188 -20.31 -9.35 14.04
C SER A 188 -19.61 -8.60 15.18
N ASP A 189 -18.43 -8.02 14.90
CA ASP A 189 -17.56 -7.47 15.94
C ASP A 189 -17.69 -5.95 16.11
N THR A 190 -18.41 -5.27 15.21
CA THR A 190 -18.56 -3.81 15.20
C THR A 190 -19.97 -3.36 14.80
N CYS A 191 -20.26 -2.07 14.94
CA CYS A 191 -21.51 -1.47 14.47
C CYS A 191 -21.51 -1.11 12.96
N ILE A 192 -20.50 -1.55 12.20
CA ILE A 192 -20.40 -1.26 10.76
C ILE A 192 -21.27 -2.25 9.99
N ASN A 193 -22.17 -1.73 9.16
CA ASN A 193 -23.01 -2.54 8.26
C ASN A 193 -22.45 -2.52 6.84
N PHE A 194 -22.31 -3.68 6.21
CA PHE A 194 -22.00 -3.79 4.77
C PHE A 194 -23.27 -4.07 3.98
N ILE A 195 -23.55 -3.24 2.97
CA ILE A 195 -24.83 -3.24 2.24
C ILE A 195 -24.55 -3.49 0.75
N PRO A 196 -25.05 -4.58 0.14
CA PRO A 196 -24.89 -4.80 -1.29
C PRO A 196 -25.75 -3.80 -2.06
N SER A 197 -25.14 -2.86 -2.77
CA SER A 197 -25.84 -1.87 -3.60
C SER A 197 -24.92 -1.28 -4.68
N LYS A 198 -25.25 -1.56 -5.95
CA LYS A 198 -24.58 -0.99 -7.13
C LYS A 198 -25.02 0.44 -7.44
N PHE A 199 -26.18 0.86 -6.93
CA PHE A 199 -26.80 2.17 -7.23
C PHE A 199 -26.63 3.19 -6.10
N ALA A 200 -25.96 2.82 -5.01
CA ALA A 200 -25.65 3.76 -3.94
C ALA A 200 -24.68 4.84 -4.44
N GLN A 201 -24.95 6.09 -4.06
CA GLN A 201 -24.11 7.25 -4.40
C GLN A 201 -22.66 7.02 -4.01
N ASP A 202 -22.43 6.53 -2.79
CA ASP A 202 -21.12 6.14 -2.30
C ASP A 202 -21.08 4.63 -2.14
N SER A 203 -20.16 3.97 -2.85
CA SER A 203 -20.02 2.52 -2.81
C SER A 203 -18.60 2.05 -3.11
N ILE A 204 -18.28 0.87 -2.61
CA ILE A 204 -17.03 0.17 -2.93
C ILE A 204 -17.28 -0.78 -4.10
N ARG A 205 -16.59 -0.57 -5.23
CA ARG A 205 -16.51 -1.55 -6.31
C ARG A 205 -15.38 -2.53 -5.98
N VAL A 206 -15.77 -3.76 -5.65
CA VAL A 206 -14.83 -4.86 -5.39
C VAL A 206 -14.52 -5.55 -6.72
N PHE A 207 -13.25 -5.57 -7.10
CA PHE A 207 -12.81 -6.06 -8.41
C PHE A 207 -11.43 -6.74 -8.30
N ALA A 208 -11.06 -7.54 -9.29
CA ALA A 208 -9.78 -8.26 -9.32
C ALA A 208 -8.81 -7.58 -10.29
N GLU A 209 -7.93 -6.74 -9.76
CA GLU A 209 -6.84 -6.08 -10.51
C GLU A 209 -5.49 -6.59 -9.99
N ASP A 210 -4.39 -6.08 -10.56
CA ASP A 210 -3.06 -6.34 -10.01
C ASP A 210 -2.99 -5.89 -8.52
N GLY A 211 -2.65 -6.85 -7.65
CA GLY A 211 -2.40 -6.72 -6.21
C GLY A 211 -3.59 -6.38 -5.30
N CYS A 212 -3.30 -6.19 -4.01
CA CYS A 212 -4.27 -5.94 -2.93
C CYS A 212 -4.15 -4.50 -2.44
N TRP A 213 -5.16 -3.66 -2.67
CA TRP A 213 -5.09 -2.27 -2.24
C TRP A 213 -6.46 -1.62 -2.11
N SER A 214 -6.53 -0.57 -1.29
CA SER A 214 -7.74 0.23 -1.11
C SER A 214 -7.42 1.70 -0.92
N PHE A 215 -8.43 2.55 -1.10
CA PHE A 215 -8.40 3.92 -0.63
C PHE A 215 -8.65 3.98 0.87
N VAL A 216 -8.10 5.00 1.53
CA VAL A 216 -8.27 5.19 2.98
C VAL A 216 -9.50 6.07 3.26
N GLY A 217 -10.53 5.46 3.84
CA GLY A 217 -11.81 6.13 4.18
C GLY A 217 -12.79 6.22 3.00
N ARG A 218 -13.84 7.02 3.19
CA ARG A 218 -14.86 7.32 2.18
C ARG A 218 -14.38 8.48 1.30
N LEU A 219 -14.33 8.24 -0.01
CA LEU A 219 -13.96 9.28 -0.97
C LEU A 219 -15.15 10.09 -1.48
N GLY A 220 -16.34 9.51 -1.44
CA GLY A 220 -17.50 9.97 -2.18
C GLY A 220 -17.54 9.31 -3.56
N GLY A 221 -18.73 8.99 -4.06
CA GLY A 221 -18.87 8.25 -5.32
C GLY A 221 -18.49 6.77 -5.20
N VAL A 222 -18.35 6.12 -6.36
CA VAL A 222 -17.82 4.75 -6.45
C VAL A 222 -16.30 4.79 -6.25
N GLN A 223 -15.78 4.01 -5.30
CA GLN A 223 -14.34 3.83 -5.07
C GLN A 223 -13.93 2.36 -5.23
N ASN A 224 -12.76 2.11 -5.82
CA ASN A 224 -12.29 0.76 -6.10
C ASN A 224 -11.59 0.13 -4.88
N LEU A 225 -11.81 -1.17 -4.69
CA LEU A 225 -11.05 -2.06 -3.79
C LEU A 225 -10.53 -3.22 -4.62
N SER A 226 -9.20 -3.31 -4.80
CA SER A 226 -8.61 -4.43 -5.53
C SER A 226 -8.35 -5.60 -4.60
N LEU A 227 -8.93 -6.74 -4.96
CA LEU A 227 -8.61 -8.06 -4.41
C LEU A 227 -8.12 -8.93 -5.58
N GLY A 228 -6.88 -8.70 -5.98
CA GLY A 228 -6.19 -9.44 -7.03
C GLY A 228 -5.77 -10.85 -6.64
N THR A 229 -5.01 -11.50 -7.53
CA THR A 229 -4.42 -12.81 -7.25
C THR A 229 -3.53 -12.77 -6.01
N GLY A 230 -3.77 -13.69 -5.08
CA GLY A 230 -3.10 -13.79 -3.78
C GLY A 230 -3.85 -13.06 -2.65
N CYS A 231 -4.83 -12.20 -2.98
CA CYS A 231 -5.61 -11.44 -2.00
C CYS A 231 -6.83 -12.23 -1.48
N GLU A 232 -7.08 -13.44 -1.99
CA GLU A 232 -8.27 -14.25 -1.72
C GLU A 232 -8.16 -15.05 -0.41
N SER A 233 -7.71 -14.40 0.65
CA SER A 233 -7.62 -14.98 1.98
C SER A 233 -8.32 -14.10 3.02
N VAL A 234 -8.97 -14.75 3.99
CA VAL A 234 -9.38 -14.12 5.25
C VAL A 234 -8.49 -14.72 6.31
N TRP A 235 -7.92 -13.89 7.18
CA TRP A 235 -7.17 -14.40 8.32
C TRP A 235 -8.14 -15.23 9.19
N SER A 236 -7.94 -16.54 9.21
CA SER A 236 -8.66 -17.45 10.11
C SER A 236 -7.79 -17.62 11.35
N GLN A 237 -8.40 -17.41 12.52
CA GLN A 237 -7.82 -17.81 13.80
C GLN A 237 -7.67 -19.32 13.87
#